data_AF-A0A5Y1ID08-F1
#
_entry.id   AF-A0A5Y1ID08-F1
#
_cell.length_a   1.000
_cell.length_b   1.000
_cell.length_c   1.000
_cell.angle_alpha   90.00
_cell.angle_beta   90.00
_cell.angle_gamma   90.00
#
_symmetry.space_group_name_H-M   'P 1'
#
loop_
_entity.id
_entity.type
_entity.pdbx_description
1 polymer ?
#
loop_
_entity_poly.entity_id
_entity_poly.type
_entity_poly.pdbx_seq_one_letter_code
_entity_poly.pdbx_strand_id
1 'polypeptide(L)'
;LVDGIDECFSDRDVLLHEINNFSCRTILSTREHTATGRLSGFCYFELQKLADNELIDISSEVLNENTSSKFYNMNNSLKDLLKTPIYFNMWLTYTINEAEERLNHTLNIAQLYQSFTSYLLKSHNRSKGNFDIETIPISSLQVILSKFAYDLYEMETSDIVNSIKEIYPNSIQSIYKILMQSGLIFETADQCEFQQHSLKEYY
;
A
#
# COMPACT_ATOMS: atom_id res chain seq x y z
N LEU A 1 -16.79 1.99 -15.02
CA LEU A 1 -15.36 1.98 -14.68
C LEU A 1 -15.06 0.56 -14.24
N VAL A 2 -14.08 -0.09 -14.85
CA VAL A 2 -13.54 -1.37 -14.37
C VAL A 2 -12.14 -1.05 -13.88
N ASP A 3 -11.90 -1.23 -12.59
CA ASP A 3 -10.62 -0.91 -11.97
C ASP A 3 -9.81 -2.20 -11.77
N GLY A 4 -8.51 -2.16 -12.09
CA GLY A 4 -7.58 -3.29 -11.88
C GLY A 4 -7.95 -4.55 -12.66
N ILE A 5 -8.16 -4.47 -13.99
CA ILE A 5 -8.50 -5.66 -14.78
C ILE A 5 -7.43 -6.77 -14.72
N ASP A 6 -6.20 -6.41 -14.37
CA ASP A 6 -5.10 -7.34 -14.16
C ASP A 6 -5.19 -8.13 -12.85
N GLU A 7 -6.04 -7.69 -11.92
CA GLU A 7 -6.34 -8.42 -10.68
C GLU A 7 -7.46 -9.46 -10.87
N CYS A 8 -8.08 -9.53 -12.06
CA CYS A 8 -9.03 -10.57 -12.42
C CYS A 8 -8.29 -11.83 -12.88
N PHE A 9 -8.07 -12.77 -11.96
CA PHE A 9 -7.40 -14.04 -12.24
C PHE A 9 -8.34 -15.10 -12.81
N SER A 10 -9.53 -15.23 -12.23
CA SER A 10 -10.59 -16.14 -12.68
C SER A 10 -11.51 -15.48 -13.71
N ASP A 11 -11.89 -16.22 -14.75
CA ASP A 11 -12.83 -15.77 -15.79
C ASP A 11 -12.44 -14.50 -16.56
N ARG A 12 -11.14 -14.15 -16.55
CA ARG A 12 -10.62 -12.98 -17.27
C ARG A 12 -11.04 -12.95 -18.75
N ASP A 13 -11.07 -14.11 -19.40
CA ASP A 13 -11.49 -14.24 -20.79
C ASP A 13 -12.95 -13.87 -21.01
N VAL A 14 -13.82 -14.25 -20.08
CA VAL A 14 -15.24 -13.91 -20.09
C VAL A 14 -15.40 -12.41 -19.88
N LEU A 15 -14.72 -11.85 -18.88
CA LEU A 15 -14.74 -10.41 -18.60
C LEU A 15 -14.27 -9.59 -19.82
N LEU A 16 -13.16 -9.97 -20.45
CA LEU A 16 -12.67 -9.29 -21.66
C LEU A 16 -13.66 -9.39 -22.81
N HIS A 17 -14.32 -10.54 -22.98
CA HIS A 17 -15.35 -10.71 -23.99
C HIS A 17 -16.56 -9.80 -23.74
N GLU A 18 -17.04 -9.73 -22.49
CA GLU A 18 -18.16 -8.86 -22.13
C GLU A 18 -17.81 -7.38 -22.34
N ILE A 19 -16.62 -6.95 -21.91
CA ILE A 19 -16.14 -5.57 -22.07
C ILE A 19 -16.11 -5.16 -23.55
N ASN A 20 -15.61 -6.03 -24.43
CA ASN A 20 -15.54 -5.74 -25.87
C ASN A 20 -16.93 -5.61 -26.53
N ASN A 21 -17.93 -6.31 -26.00
CA ASN A 21 -19.30 -6.28 -26.52
C ASN A 21 -20.19 -5.27 -25.79
N PHE A 22 -19.67 -4.60 -24.77
CA PHE A 22 -20.43 -3.65 -23.98
C PHE A 22 -20.59 -2.32 -24.73
N SER A 23 -21.84 -1.90 -24.94
CA SER A 23 -22.18 -0.74 -25.80
C SER A 23 -22.00 0.62 -25.13
N CYS A 24 -21.71 0.65 -23.83
CA CYS A 24 -21.56 1.87 -23.06
C CYS A 24 -20.10 2.36 -23.02
N ARG A 25 -19.91 3.64 -22.70
CA ARG A 25 -18.58 4.21 -22.47
C ARG A 25 -17.92 3.52 -21.27
N THR A 26 -16.83 2.82 -21.55
CA THR A 26 -16.07 2.06 -20.55
C THR A 26 -14.69 2.67 -20.37
N ILE A 27 -14.27 2.82 -19.12
CA ILE A 27 -12.90 3.17 -18.73
C ILE A 27 -12.38 1.98 -17.93
N LEU A 28 -11.16 1.55 -18.25
CA LEU A 28 -10.47 0.42 -17.66
C LEU A 28 -9.13 0.91 -17.10
N SER A 29 -8.69 0.36 -15.98
CA SER A 29 -7.31 0.50 -15.51
C SER A 29 -6.62 -0.87 -15.50
N THR A 30 -5.31 -0.87 -15.77
CA THR A 30 -4.45 -2.06 -15.77
C THR A 30 -3.02 -1.62 -15.53
N ARG A 31 -2.18 -2.51 -15.00
CA ARG A 31 -0.72 -2.31 -15.06
C ARG A 31 -0.22 -2.41 -16.50
N GLU A 32 0.83 -1.67 -16.83
CA GLU A 32 1.38 -1.59 -18.20
C GLU A 32 1.79 -2.96 -18.76
N HIS A 33 2.50 -3.77 -17.96
CA HIS A 33 3.01 -5.07 -18.38
C HIS A 33 1.93 -6.15 -18.51
N THR A 34 0.74 -5.93 -17.95
CA THR A 34 -0.42 -6.84 -18.06
C THR A 34 -1.45 -6.37 -19.08
N ALA A 35 -1.20 -5.21 -19.71
CA ALA A 35 -2.05 -4.67 -20.76
C ALA A 35 -2.15 -5.66 -21.94
N THR A 36 -3.38 -5.89 -22.40
CA THR A 36 -3.66 -6.84 -23.47
C THR A 36 -4.11 -6.14 -24.75
N GLY A 37 -3.63 -6.62 -25.89
CA GLY A 37 -4.11 -6.20 -27.22
C GLY A 37 -5.48 -6.77 -27.60
N ARG A 38 -6.11 -7.56 -26.72
CA ARG A 38 -7.43 -8.18 -26.95
C ARG A 38 -8.60 -7.20 -26.78
N LEU A 39 -8.35 -6.01 -26.27
CA LEU A 39 -9.34 -4.94 -26.12
C LEU A 39 -9.44 -4.14 -27.41
N SER A 40 -10.27 -4.61 -28.35
CA SER A 40 -10.47 -3.92 -29.63
C SER A 40 -11.36 -2.68 -29.44
N GLY A 41 -10.97 -1.56 -30.05
CA GLY A 41 -11.76 -0.32 -30.00
C GLY A 41 -11.51 0.56 -28.77
N PHE A 42 -10.55 0.20 -27.91
CA PHE A 42 -10.13 1.05 -26.79
C PHE A 42 -8.99 2.00 -27.19
N CYS A 43 -8.98 3.19 -26.59
CA CYS A 43 -7.84 4.10 -26.62
C CYS A 43 -7.01 3.92 -25.35
N TYR A 44 -5.68 3.95 -25.49
CA TYR A 44 -4.76 3.79 -24.38
C TYR A 44 -4.30 5.16 -23.88
N PHE A 45 -4.31 5.32 -22.57
CA PHE A 45 -3.77 6.48 -21.86
C PHE A 45 -2.81 5.97 -20.79
N GLU A 46 -1.66 6.60 -20.68
CA GLU A 46 -0.68 6.27 -19.65
C GLU A 46 -0.76 7.31 -18.54
N LEU A 47 -0.97 6.84 -17.31
CA LEU A 47 -0.89 7.70 -16.13
C LEU A 47 0.57 8.07 -15.89
N GLN A 48 0.88 9.35 -16.10
CA GLN A 48 2.21 9.88 -15.91
C GLN A 48 2.54 10.00 -14.42
N LYS A 49 3.85 9.88 -14.11
CA LYS A 49 4.37 10.21 -12.78
C LYS A 49 4.17 11.70 -12.46
N LEU A 50 4.09 12.03 -11.18
CA LEU A 50 4.03 13.42 -10.71
C LEU A 50 5.31 14.17 -11.08
N ALA A 51 5.15 15.42 -11.51
CA ALA A 51 6.24 16.34 -11.74
C ALA A 51 6.75 16.93 -10.41
N ASP A 52 8.00 17.40 -10.40
CA ASP A 52 8.64 17.95 -9.21
C ASP A 52 7.86 19.13 -8.60
N ASN A 53 7.26 19.99 -9.44
CA ASN A 53 6.44 21.11 -8.98
C ASN A 53 5.13 20.63 -8.34
N GLU A 54 4.50 19.59 -8.90
CA GLU A 54 3.27 19.02 -8.32
C GLU A 54 3.53 18.41 -6.94
N LEU A 55 4.69 17.75 -6.74
CA LEU A 55 5.09 17.25 -5.43
C LEU A 55 5.23 18.37 -4.40
N ILE A 56 5.87 19.49 -4.78
CA ILE A 56 6.05 20.65 -3.90
C ILE A 56 4.70 21.29 -3.58
N ASP A 57 3.85 21.50 -4.58
CA ASP A 57 2.54 22.14 -4.42
C ASP A 57 1.64 21.31 -3.50
N ILE A 58 1.49 20.01 -3.77
CA ILE A 58 0.65 19.09 -2.98
C ILE A 58 1.18 18.98 -1.54
N SER A 59 2.48 18.76 -1.37
CA SER A 59 3.04 18.63 -0.02
C SER A 59 2.96 19.92 0.78
N SER A 60 3.14 21.08 0.13
CA SER A 60 3.04 22.37 0.82
C SER A 60 1.61 22.64 1.29
N GLU A 61 0.61 22.25 0.50
CA GLU A 61 -0.79 22.32 0.89
C GLU A 61 -1.11 21.37 2.05
N VAL A 62 -0.71 20.09 1.94
CA VAL A 62 -1.01 19.07 2.96
C VAL A 62 -0.33 19.35 4.29
N LEU A 63 0.93 19.78 4.27
CA LEU A 63 1.72 20.04 5.46
C LEU A 63 1.52 21.46 6.00
N ASN A 64 0.85 22.34 5.24
CA ASN A 64 0.67 23.75 5.57
C ASN A 64 2.01 24.47 5.84
N GLU A 65 3.05 24.14 5.07
CA GLU A 65 4.39 24.72 5.14
C GLU A 65 5.06 24.74 3.76
N ASN A 66 6.15 25.49 3.57
CA ASN A 66 6.90 25.43 2.32
C ASN A 66 7.84 24.20 2.30
N THR A 67 7.61 23.28 1.38
CA THR A 67 8.36 22.01 1.30
C THR A 67 9.51 22.01 0.31
N SER A 68 9.74 23.12 -0.41
CA SER A 68 10.78 23.23 -1.45
C SER A 68 12.17 22.85 -0.92
N SER A 69 12.51 23.28 0.29
CA SER A 69 13.78 22.97 0.95
C SER A 69 13.91 21.50 1.33
N LYS A 70 12.81 20.82 1.66
CA LYS A 70 12.79 19.37 1.96
C LYS A 70 13.16 18.57 0.71
N PHE A 71 12.57 18.91 -0.44
CA PHE A 71 12.91 18.28 -1.72
C PHE A 71 14.31 18.63 -2.22
N TYR A 72 14.80 19.84 -1.95
CA TYR A 72 16.15 20.25 -2.34
C TYR A 72 17.24 19.41 -1.64
N ASN A 73 17.03 19.09 -0.36
CA ASN A 73 17.98 18.30 0.43
C ASN A 73 17.77 16.79 0.31
N MET A 74 16.73 16.36 -0.41
CA MET A 74 16.37 14.95 -0.57
C MET A 74 17.33 14.25 -1.53
N ASN A 75 17.66 12.99 -1.24
CA ASN A 75 18.37 12.14 -2.20
C ASN A 75 17.56 11.97 -3.50
N ASN A 76 18.21 12.11 -4.66
CA ASN A 76 17.62 11.92 -5.98
C ASN A 76 16.85 10.59 -6.13
N SER A 77 17.35 9.50 -5.54
CA SER A 77 16.66 8.20 -5.58
C SER A 77 15.30 8.26 -4.90
N LEU A 78 15.23 8.84 -3.70
CA LEU A 78 13.96 9.01 -3.01
C LEU A 78 13.06 9.97 -3.79
N LYS A 79 13.61 11.09 -4.26
CA LYS A 79 12.86 12.07 -5.05
C LYS A 79 12.20 11.45 -6.29
N ASP A 80 12.90 10.56 -7.01
CA ASP A 80 12.30 9.85 -8.15
C ASP A 80 11.21 8.86 -7.74
N LEU A 81 11.38 8.17 -6.60
CA LEU A 81 10.33 7.31 -6.05
C LEU A 81 9.07 8.09 -5.69
N LEU A 82 9.22 9.27 -5.07
CA LEU A 82 8.07 10.09 -4.68
C LEU A 82 7.26 10.61 -5.87
N LYS A 83 7.78 10.54 -7.09
CA LYS A 83 6.96 10.85 -8.28
C LYS A 83 5.81 9.84 -8.49
N THR A 84 5.88 8.67 -7.86
CA THR A 84 4.77 7.73 -7.81
C THR A 84 3.86 8.08 -6.61
N PRO A 85 2.56 8.37 -6.81
CA PRO A 85 1.68 8.89 -5.76
C PRO A 85 1.61 8.06 -4.47
N ILE A 86 1.63 6.73 -4.57
CA ILE A 86 1.58 5.87 -3.37
C ILE A 86 2.81 6.05 -2.47
N TYR A 87 3.99 6.18 -3.07
CA TYR A 87 5.24 6.40 -2.32
C TYR A 87 5.31 7.83 -1.77
N PHE A 88 4.77 8.80 -2.50
CA PHE A 88 4.60 10.15 -1.99
C PHE A 88 3.70 10.21 -0.77
N ASN A 89 2.56 9.51 -0.80
CA ASN A 89 1.65 9.43 0.34
C ASN A 89 2.31 8.82 1.59
N MET A 90 3.13 7.77 1.40
CA MET A 90 3.93 7.19 2.49
C MET A 90 4.86 8.25 3.09
N TRP A 91 5.60 8.98 2.25
CA TRP A 91 6.49 10.05 2.71
C TRP A 91 5.73 11.19 3.41
N LEU A 92 4.60 11.65 2.87
CA LEU A 92 3.76 12.67 3.50
C LEU A 92 3.29 12.24 4.89
N THR A 93 2.83 11.00 5.02
CA THR A 93 2.38 10.43 6.30
C THR A 93 3.49 10.52 7.35
N TYR A 94 4.73 10.28 6.98
CA TYR A 94 5.88 10.44 7.86
C TYR A 94 6.15 11.87 8.27
N THR A 95 6.14 12.77 7.28
CA THR A 95 6.47 14.18 7.47
C THR A 95 5.44 14.87 8.36
N ILE A 96 4.15 14.56 8.22
CA ILE A 96 3.08 15.04 9.10
C ILE A 96 3.34 14.68 10.57
N ASN A 97 3.97 13.54 10.82
CA ASN A 97 4.15 12.98 12.16
C ASN A 97 5.59 13.15 12.68
N GLU A 98 6.37 14.05 12.08
CA GLU A 98 7.71 14.46 12.50
C GLU A 98 8.74 13.31 12.63
N ALA A 99 8.52 12.18 11.93
CA ALA A 99 9.44 11.03 11.94
C ALA A 99 10.49 11.09 10.79
N GLU A 100 10.75 12.30 10.28
CA GLU A 100 11.37 12.57 8.98
C GLU A 100 12.87 12.23 8.89
N GLU A 101 13.64 12.35 9.99
CA GLU A 101 15.12 12.25 9.95
C GLU A 101 15.64 10.93 9.33
N ARG A 102 14.86 9.86 9.40
CA ARG A 102 15.27 8.53 8.90
C ARG A 102 14.93 8.29 7.43
N LEU A 103 13.96 9.02 6.87
CA LEU A 103 13.51 8.79 5.49
C LEU A 103 14.42 9.39 4.45
N ASN A 104 15.14 10.47 4.75
CA ASN A 104 16.00 11.14 3.77
C ASN A 104 17.17 10.25 3.26
N HIS A 105 17.41 9.12 3.92
CA HIS A 105 18.39 8.10 3.52
C HIS A 105 17.77 6.90 2.79
N THR A 106 16.47 6.89 2.51
CA THR A 106 15.81 5.82 1.76
C THR A 106 16.31 5.81 0.31
N LEU A 107 16.82 4.65 -0.12
CA LEU A 107 17.42 4.46 -1.45
C LEU A 107 16.52 3.68 -2.40
N ASN A 108 15.53 2.95 -1.90
CA ASN A 108 14.68 2.06 -2.68
C ASN A 108 13.28 1.85 -2.08
N ILE A 109 12.40 1.24 -2.87
CA ILE A 109 11.00 0.96 -2.52
C ILE A 109 10.87 0.10 -1.26
N ALA A 110 11.68 -0.95 -1.13
CA ALA A 110 11.63 -1.85 0.02
C ALA A 110 11.99 -1.16 1.34
N GLN A 111 12.97 -0.25 1.33
CA GLN A 111 13.32 0.57 2.49
C GLN A 111 12.21 1.55 2.85
N LEU A 112 11.50 2.09 1.85
CA LEU A 112 10.34 2.96 2.09
C LEU A 112 9.21 2.18 2.77
N TYR A 113 8.86 0.99 2.27
CA TYR A 113 7.87 0.10 2.88
C TYR A 113 8.28 -0.35 4.28
N GLN A 114 9.52 -0.79 4.47
CA GLN A 114 10.02 -1.21 5.78
C GLN A 114 9.88 -0.09 6.80
N SER A 115 10.25 1.13 6.41
CA SER A 115 10.03 2.30 7.23
C SER A 115 8.52 2.40 7.46
N PHE A 116 7.71 2.68 6.43
CA PHE A 116 6.27 2.97 6.54
C PHE A 116 5.50 2.00 7.41
N THR A 117 5.67 0.70 7.18
CA THR A 117 5.02 -0.35 7.97
C THR A 117 5.47 -0.34 9.43
N SER A 118 6.76 -0.12 9.71
CA SER A 118 7.26 -0.01 11.09
C SER A 118 6.67 1.19 11.83
N TYR A 119 6.50 2.33 11.14
CA TYR A 119 5.85 3.51 11.71
C TYR A 119 4.37 3.24 12.01
N LEU A 120 3.63 2.63 11.08
CA LEU A 120 2.22 2.29 11.27
C LEU A 120 2.01 1.28 12.40
N LEU A 121 2.85 0.25 12.46
CA LEU A 121 2.78 -0.75 13.52
C LEU A 121 3.09 -0.15 14.89
N LYS A 122 4.06 0.77 15.00
CA LYS A 122 4.50 1.31 16.29
C LYS A 122 3.91 2.68 16.62
N SER A 123 4.37 3.71 15.93
CA SER A 123 4.06 5.11 16.27
C SER A 123 2.58 5.42 16.06
N HIS A 124 1.96 4.92 14.99
CA HIS A 124 0.54 5.15 14.72
C HIS A 124 -0.36 4.41 15.71
N ASN A 125 -0.06 3.16 16.04
CA ASN A 125 -0.80 2.42 17.07
C ASN A 125 -0.76 3.15 18.42
N ARG A 126 0.43 3.62 18.82
CA ARG A 126 0.62 4.37 20.05
C ARG A 126 -0.16 5.69 20.06
N SER A 127 -0.14 6.47 18.98
CA SER A 127 -0.86 7.75 18.91
C SER A 127 -2.38 7.57 18.97
N LYS A 128 -2.87 6.40 18.57
CA LYS A 128 -4.26 5.95 18.70
C LYS A 128 -4.58 5.29 20.05
N GLY A 129 -3.66 5.32 21.02
CA GLY A 129 -3.87 4.85 22.38
C GLY A 129 -3.74 3.34 22.60
N ASN A 130 -3.21 2.60 21.63
CA ASN A 130 -2.92 1.18 21.81
C ASN A 130 -1.48 1.00 22.31
N PHE A 131 -1.33 0.74 23.60
CA PHE A 131 -0.03 0.59 24.27
C PHE A 131 0.47 -0.85 24.31
N ASP A 132 -0.35 -1.83 23.92
CA ASP A 132 0.05 -3.25 23.87
C ASP A 132 1.27 -3.43 22.96
N ILE A 133 1.36 -2.61 21.91
CA ILE A 133 2.48 -2.57 20.95
C ILE A 133 3.86 -2.38 21.61
N GLU A 134 3.95 -1.72 22.76
CA GLU A 134 5.24 -1.48 23.43
C GLU A 134 5.87 -2.77 23.97
N THR A 135 5.08 -3.84 24.13
CA THR A 135 5.54 -5.15 24.60
C THR A 135 5.80 -6.15 23.47
N ILE A 136 5.44 -5.80 22.23
CA ILE A 136 5.48 -6.70 21.08
C ILE A 136 6.57 -6.26 20.10
N PRO A 137 7.54 -7.14 19.77
CA PRO A 137 8.53 -6.83 18.74
C PRO A 137 7.87 -6.58 17.38
N ILE A 138 8.22 -5.46 16.72
CA ILE A 138 7.74 -5.13 15.37
C ILE A 138 8.04 -6.28 14.40
N SER A 139 9.21 -6.90 14.50
CA SER A 139 9.62 -8.01 13.65
C SER A 139 8.63 -9.19 13.72
N SER A 140 8.09 -9.49 14.90
CA SER A 140 7.10 -10.56 15.06
C SER A 140 5.78 -10.22 14.36
N LEU A 141 5.34 -8.95 14.40
CA LEU A 141 4.17 -8.49 13.65
C LEU A 141 4.41 -8.55 12.14
N GLN A 142 5.62 -8.20 11.68
CA GLN A 142 6.00 -8.31 10.29
C GLN A 142 6.00 -9.77 9.80
N VAL A 143 6.45 -10.72 10.61
CA VAL A 143 6.37 -12.16 10.26
C VAL A 143 4.92 -12.62 10.13
N ILE A 144 4.02 -12.16 10.99
CA ILE A 144 2.57 -12.47 10.88
C ILE A 144 2.02 -11.96 9.55
N LEU A 145 2.34 -10.71 9.18
CA LEU A 145 1.88 -10.10 7.93
C LEU A 145 2.47 -10.80 6.70
N SER A 146 3.76 -11.15 6.72
CA SER A 146 4.38 -11.95 5.64
C SER A 146 3.72 -13.31 5.48
N LYS A 147 3.45 -14.01 6.58
CA LYS A 147 2.74 -15.29 6.52
C LYS A 147 1.34 -15.11 5.94
N PHE A 148 0.61 -14.09 6.40
CA PHE A 148 -0.73 -13.79 5.90
C PHE A 148 -0.74 -13.45 4.41
N ALA A 149 0.21 -12.64 3.93
CA ALA A 149 0.38 -12.33 2.51
C ALA A 149 0.68 -13.59 1.68
N TYR A 150 1.55 -14.46 2.18
CA TYR A 150 1.86 -15.74 1.54
C TYR A 150 0.64 -16.66 1.46
N ASP A 151 -0.13 -16.80 2.54
CA ASP A 151 -1.33 -17.64 2.58
C ASP A 151 -2.40 -17.11 1.60
N LEU A 152 -2.58 -15.78 1.51
CA LEU A 152 -3.47 -15.15 0.52
C LEU A 152 -3.02 -15.38 -0.92
N TYR A 153 -1.72 -15.47 -1.17
CA TYR A 153 -1.18 -15.77 -2.49
C TYR A 153 -1.48 -17.23 -2.90
N GLU A 154 -1.39 -18.18 -1.96
CA GLU A 154 -1.61 -19.61 -2.24
C GLU A 154 -3.10 -20.00 -2.31
N MET A 155 -3.96 -19.42 -1.46
CA MET A 155 -5.34 -19.88 -1.26
C MET A 155 -6.42 -18.88 -1.70
N GLU A 156 -6.05 -17.72 -2.26
CA GLU A 156 -6.91 -16.56 -2.60
C GLU A 156 -7.65 -15.91 -1.41
N THR A 157 -7.94 -16.68 -0.36
CA THR A 157 -8.61 -16.27 0.87
C THR A 157 -7.87 -16.86 2.08
N SER A 158 -7.68 -16.08 3.13
CA SER A 158 -7.04 -16.53 4.37
C SER A 158 -7.57 -15.73 5.56
N ASP A 159 -7.61 -16.38 6.73
CA ASP A 159 -7.93 -15.73 7.99
C ASP A 159 -6.62 -15.42 8.74
N ILE A 160 -6.32 -14.13 8.89
CA ILE A 160 -5.12 -13.66 9.59
C ILE A 160 -5.06 -14.16 11.04
N VAL A 161 -6.20 -14.52 11.67
CA VAL A 161 -6.23 -15.13 12.99
C VAL A 161 -5.39 -16.41 13.04
N ASN A 162 -5.35 -17.18 11.95
CA ASN A 162 -4.52 -18.38 11.87
C ASN A 162 -3.03 -18.02 11.90
N SER A 163 -2.60 -17.03 11.11
CA SER A 163 -1.22 -16.56 11.08
C SER A 163 -0.80 -15.96 12.44
N ILE A 164 -1.72 -15.27 13.13
CA ILE A 164 -1.49 -14.76 14.48
C ILE A 164 -1.33 -15.91 15.49
N LYS A 165 -2.21 -16.91 15.45
CA LYS A 165 -2.25 -18.00 16.43
C LYS A 165 -0.99 -18.85 16.42
N GLU A 166 -0.30 -18.96 15.29
CA GLU A 166 0.97 -19.68 15.20
C GLU A 166 2.10 -19.02 16.01
N ILE A 167 2.09 -17.68 16.12
CA ILE A 167 3.16 -16.92 16.76
C ILE A 167 2.75 -16.47 18.17
N TYR A 168 1.49 -16.07 18.35
CA TYR A 168 0.91 -15.58 19.61
C TYR A 168 -0.43 -16.27 19.92
N PRO A 169 -0.43 -17.57 20.25
CA PRO A 169 -1.66 -18.33 20.50
C PRO A 169 -2.50 -17.79 21.66
N ASN A 170 -1.86 -17.11 22.62
CA ASN A 170 -2.51 -16.58 23.83
C ASN A 170 -2.85 -15.09 23.76
N SER A 171 -2.47 -14.39 22.69
CA SER A 171 -2.64 -12.93 22.56
C SER A 171 -3.33 -12.52 21.27
N ILE A 172 -4.10 -13.43 20.67
CA ILE A 172 -4.71 -13.27 19.34
C ILE A 172 -5.45 -11.93 19.22
N GLN A 173 -6.34 -11.62 20.17
CA GLN A 173 -7.17 -10.42 20.11
C GLN A 173 -6.35 -9.12 20.21
N SER A 174 -5.30 -9.09 21.03
CA SER A 174 -4.43 -7.92 21.17
C SER A 174 -3.61 -7.69 19.90
N ILE A 175 -3.02 -8.75 19.33
CA ILE A 175 -2.28 -8.68 18.07
C ILE A 175 -3.20 -8.27 16.92
N TYR A 176 -4.37 -8.87 16.83
CA TYR A 176 -5.36 -8.55 15.80
C TYR A 176 -5.73 -7.06 15.85
N LYS A 177 -6.02 -6.54 17.05
CA LYS A 177 -6.29 -5.12 17.27
C LYS A 177 -5.14 -4.22 16.81
N ILE A 178 -3.89 -4.59 17.10
CA ILE A 178 -2.70 -3.82 16.66
C ILE A 178 -2.63 -3.76 15.13
N LEU A 179 -2.81 -4.90 14.46
CA LEU A 179 -2.73 -4.98 13.00
C LEU A 179 -3.86 -4.19 12.34
N MET A 180 -5.10 -4.33 12.81
CA MET A 180 -6.25 -3.56 12.32
C MET A 180 -6.06 -2.06 12.55
N GLN A 181 -5.63 -1.65 13.74
CA GLN A 181 -5.43 -0.24 14.08
C GLN A 181 -4.24 0.39 13.36
N SER A 182 -3.30 -0.41 12.85
CA SER A 182 -2.20 0.08 12.01
C SER A 182 -2.67 0.58 10.64
N GLY A 183 -3.84 0.13 10.19
CA GLY A 183 -4.36 0.43 8.85
C GLY A 183 -3.67 -0.34 7.72
N LEU A 184 -2.75 -1.26 8.02
CA LEU A 184 -2.10 -2.12 7.02
C LEU A 184 -3.06 -3.17 6.44
N ILE A 185 -4.01 -3.60 7.25
CA ILE A 185 -5.07 -4.54 6.90
C ILE A 185 -6.43 -3.96 7.28
N PHE A 186 -7.48 -4.46 6.66
CA PHE A 186 -8.86 -4.10 6.97
C PHE A 186 -9.80 -5.29 6.76
N GLU A 187 -10.96 -5.26 7.43
CA GLU A 187 -12.03 -6.23 7.25
C GLU A 187 -13.01 -5.72 6.19
N THR A 188 -13.33 -6.56 5.22
CA THR A 188 -14.49 -6.42 4.33
C THR A 188 -15.66 -7.24 4.88
N ALA A 189 -16.79 -7.24 4.16
CA ALA A 189 -17.92 -8.11 4.51
C ALA A 189 -17.58 -9.61 4.42
N ASP A 190 -16.58 -9.95 3.61
CA ASP A 190 -16.28 -11.33 3.23
C ASP A 190 -14.96 -11.83 3.83
N GLN A 191 -13.95 -10.95 4.01
CA GLN A 191 -12.61 -11.38 4.47
C GLN A 191 -11.73 -10.22 4.98
N CYS A 192 -10.59 -10.56 5.56
CA CYS A 192 -9.53 -9.59 5.88
C CYS A 192 -8.59 -9.42 4.67
N GLU A 193 -8.20 -8.19 4.34
CA GLU A 193 -7.34 -7.87 3.21
C GLU A 193 -6.29 -6.82 3.56
N PHE A 194 -5.23 -6.72 2.74
CA PHE A 194 -4.27 -5.62 2.82
C PHE A 194 -4.86 -4.34 2.22
N GLN A 195 -4.61 -3.19 2.86
CA GLN A 195 -5.12 -1.88 2.40
C GLN A 195 -4.72 -1.54 0.95
N GLN A 196 -3.57 -2.04 0.50
CA GLN A 196 -3.06 -1.85 -0.85
C GLN A 196 -2.49 -3.16 -1.36
N HIS A 197 -2.72 -3.48 -2.63
CA HIS A 197 -2.17 -4.67 -3.26
C HIS A 197 -0.64 -4.72 -3.17
N SER A 198 0.03 -3.58 -3.35
CA SER A 198 1.49 -3.50 -3.28
C SER A 198 2.06 -3.70 -1.86
N LEU A 199 1.25 -3.52 -0.80
CA LEU A 199 1.64 -3.92 0.56
C LEU A 199 1.65 -5.44 0.70
N LYS A 200 0.67 -6.13 0.10
CA LYS A 200 0.65 -7.59 0.03
C LYS A 200 1.86 -8.13 -0.73
N GLU A 201 2.24 -7.51 -1.85
CA GLU A 201 3.44 -7.91 -2.62
C GLU A 201 4.76 -7.66 -1.89
N TYR A 202 4.80 -6.66 -1.02
CA TYR A 202 5.99 -6.36 -0.22
C TYR A 202 6.22 -7.39 0.90
N TYR A 203 5.15 -7.91 1.48
CA TYR A 203 5.17 -8.84 2.62
C TYR A 203 5.34 -10.29 2.19
#